data_AF-A0A7S3SDP4-F1
#
_entry.id   AF-A0A7S3SDP4-F1
#
_cell.length_a   1.000
_cell.length_b   1.000
_cell.length_c   1.000
_cell.angle_alpha   90.00
_cell.angle_beta   90.00
_cell.angle_gamma   90.00
#
_symmetry.space_group_name_H-M   'P 1'
#
loop_
_entity.id
_entity.type
_entity.pdbx_description
1 polymer ?
#
loop_
_entity_poly.entity_id
_entity_poly.type
_entity_poly.pdbx_seq_one_letter_code
_entity_poly.pdbx_strand_id
1 'polypeptide(L)'
;TEPQPLLQLLRTMVFAATKHRHQTRKDPLKTPYINHPLAVARILAEVGIRDLETLQVALLHDTLEDTVTTHPELRDKFGPKVEELVSSLTDNDQLKPTTRKLAQLRTAKSLHLKAKLVRIADKLHNVWDIKSHGIPGWSEERQDKYIAWA
;
A
#
# COMPACT_ATOMS: atom_id res chain seq x y z
N THR A 1 25.91 16.53 0.97
CA THR A 1 25.16 16.42 -0.30
C THR A 1 23.86 15.73 0.02
N GLU A 2 22.73 16.38 -0.27
CA GLU A 2 21.40 15.74 -0.18
C GLU A 2 21.44 14.38 -0.90
N PRO A 3 20.97 13.29 -0.27
CA PRO A 3 20.93 12.00 -0.94
C PRO A 3 20.09 12.13 -2.22
N GLN A 4 20.64 11.69 -3.35
CA GLN A 4 19.95 11.77 -4.65
C GLN A 4 18.59 11.03 -4.57
N PRO A 5 17.51 11.57 -5.18
CA PRO A 5 16.18 10.97 -5.14
C PRO A 5 16.12 9.50 -5.57
N LEU A 6 16.92 9.11 -6.58
CA LEU A 6 17.03 7.72 -7.02
C LEU A 6 17.54 6.81 -5.89
N LEU A 7 18.56 7.24 -5.16
CA LEU A 7 19.13 6.47 -4.07
C LEU A 7 18.15 6.32 -2.90
N GLN A 8 17.35 7.36 -2.61
CA GLN A 8 16.29 7.29 -1.60
C GLN A 8 15.18 6.32 -2.02
N LEU A 9 14.79 6.31 -3.30
CA LEU A 9 13.80 5.37 -3.82
C LEU A 9 14.31 3.92 -3.74
N LEU A 10 15.56 3.66 -4.15
CA LEU A 10 16.18 2.34 -4.05
C LEU A 10 16.25 1.84 -2.60
N ARG A 11 16.62 2.71 -1.65
CA ARG A 11 16.59 2.36 -0.21
C ARG A 11 15.20 1.98 0.27
N THR A 12 14.19 2.71 -0.19
CA THR A 12 12.79 2.44 0.16
C THR A 12 12.32 1.09 -0.41
N MET A 13 12.66 0.79 -1.67
CA MET A 13 12.35 -0.51 -2.28
C MET A 13 13.01 -1.67 -1.54
N VAL A 14 14.30 -1.54 -1.18
CA VAL A 14 15.02 -2.56 -0.41
C VAL A 14 14.39 -2.77 0.97
N PHE A 15 13.98 -1.69 1.63
CA PHE A 15 13.30 -1.78 2.93
C PHE A 15 11.97 -2.52 2.82
N ALA A 16 11.10 -2.12 1.87
CA ALA A 16 9.82 -2.77 1.64
C ALA A 16 10.01 -4.27 1.30
N ALA A 17 10.95 -4.59 0.41
CA ALA A 17 11.27 -5.97 0.04
C ALA A 17 11.71 -6.80 1.25
N THR A 18 12.54 -6.22 2.12
CA THR A 18 13.03 -6.89 3.34
C THR A 18 11.90 -7.14 4.33
N LYS A 19 10.99 -6.18 4.51
CA LYS A 19 9.85 -6.29 5.44
C LYS A 19 8.82 -7.32 4.96
N HIS A 20 8.53 -7.34 3.67
CA HIS A 20 7.57 -8.26 3.06
C HIS A 20 8.18 -9.60 2.58
N ARG A 21 9.45 -9.91 2.91
CA ARG A 21 10.20 -11.07 2.36
C ARG A 21 9.57 -12.45 2.59
N HIS A 22 8.68 -12.58 3.57
CA HIS A 22 8.00 -13.84 3.91
C HIS A 22 6.52 -13.82 3.53
N GLN A 23 6.08 -12.82 2.79
CA GLN A 23 4.68 -12.63 2.41
C GLN A 23 4.47 -12.92 0.93
N THR A 24 3.29 -13.43 0.65
CA THR A 24 2.81 -13.68 -0.70
C THR A 24 1.43 -13.06 -0.88
N ARG A 25 1.10 -12.70 -2.11
CA ARG A 25 -0.24 -12.34 -2.53
C ARG A 25 -1.18 -13.55 -2.42
N LYS A 26 -2.47 -13.25 -2.49
CA LYS A 26 -3.55 -14.25 -2.34
C LYS A 26 -3.93 -14.89 -3.67
N ASP A 27 -3.25 -14.55 -4.76
CA ASP A 27 -3.40 -15.17 -6.07
C ASP A 27 -2.99 -16.66 -6.04
N PRO A 28 -3.42 -17.45 -7.05
CA PRO A 28 -3.09 -18.88 -7.12
C PRO A 28 -1.59 -19.19 -7.11
N LEU A 29 -0.75 -18.31 -7.67
CA LEU A 29 0.69 -18.52 -7.79
C LEU A 29 1.47 -18.11 -6.55
N LYS A 30 0.80 -17.54 -5.54
CA LYS A 30 1.46 -17.01 -4.33
C LYS A 30 2.57 -16.04 -4.69
N THR A 31 2.27 -15.11 -5.58
CA THR A 31 3.23 -14.11 -6.06
C THR A 31 3.86 -13.36 -4.87
N PRO A 32 5.18 -13.11 -4.84
CA PRO A 32 5.83 -12.40 -3.73
C PRO A 32 5.16 -11.05 -3.45
N TYR A 33 4.88 -10.74 -2.17
CA TYR A 33 4.06 -9.58 -1.81
C TYR A 33 4.66 -8.24 -2.25
N ILE A 34 5.99 -8.13 -2.27
CA ILE A 34 6.72 -6.94 -2.73
C ILE A 34 6.28 -6.46 -4.14
N ASN A 35 5.79 -7.36 -4.99
CA ASN A 35 5.30 -6.99 -6.31
C ASN A 35 4.11 -6.01 -6.24
N HIS A 36 3.31 -6.07 -5.17
CA HIS A 36 2.18 -5.15 -4.99
C HIS A 36 2.63 -3.71 -4.67
N PRO A 37 3.41 -3.42 -3.61
CA PRO A 37 3.90 -2.05 -3.38
C PRO A 37 4.66 -1.48 -4.57
N LEU A 38 5.43 -2.30 -5.29
CA LEU A 38 6.10 -1.90 -6.52
C LEU A 38 5.09 -1.52 -7.63
N ALA A 39 4.03 -2.30 -7.81
CA ALA A 39 3.00 -2.00 -8.78
C ALA A 39 2.20 -0.74 -8.42
N VAL A 40 1.89 -0.51 -7.13
CA VAL A 40 1.24 0.73 -6.67
C VAL A 40 2.10 1.94 -6.98
N ALA A 41 3.40 1.89 -6.66
CA ALA A 41 4.34 2.96 -6.98
C ALA A 41 4.47 3.18 -8.51
N ARG A 42 4.53 2.09 -9.29
CA ARG A 42 4.57 2.14 -10.77
C ARG A 42 3.33 2.82 -11.35
N ILE A 43 2.13 2.45 -10.91
CA ILE A 43 0.86 3.06 -11.36
C ILE A 43 0.90 4.57 -11.19
N LEU A 44 1.34 5.04 -10.02
CA LEU A 44 1.48 6.48 -9.74
C LEU A 44 2.49 7.15 -10.67
N ALA A 45 3.65 6.52 -10.88
CA ALA A 45 4.68 7.05 -11.78
C ALA A 45 4.21 7.12 -13.25
N GLU A 46 3.45 6.12 -13.72
CA GLU A 46 2.90 6.07 -15.09
C GLU A 46 1.91 7.19 -15.36
N VAL A 47 1.13 7.61 -14.35
CA VAL A 47 0.22 8.76 -14.47
C VAL A 47 0.92 10.11 -14.20
N GLY A 48 2.24 10.12 -14.08
CA GLY A 48 3.06 11.34 -14.03
C GLY A 48 3.44 11.83 -12.62
N ILE A 49 3.14 11.08 -11.56
CA ILE A 49 3.58 11.43 -10.20
C ILE A 49 5.09 11.20 -10.08
N ARG A 50 5.83 12.27 -9.81
CA ARG A 50 7.30 12.26 -9.63
C ARG A 50 7.76 12.68 -8.23
N ASP A 51 6.81 13.01 -7.34
CA ASP A 51 7.10 13.39 -5.97
C ASP A 51 7.66 12.19 -5.19
N LEU A 52 8.90 12.31 -4.74
CA LEU A 52 9.61 11.23 -4.06
C LEU A 52 8.85 10.72 -2.83
N GLU A 53 8.36 11.63 -1.98
CA GLU A 53 7.64 11.27 -0.76
C GLU A 53 6.39 10.43 -1.07
N THR A 54 5.62 10.80 -2.11
CA THR A 54 4.45 10.03 -2.54
C THR A 54 4.82 8.62 -2.99
N LEU A 55 5.92 8.48 -3.75
CA LEU A 55 6.40 7.17 -4.20
C LEU A 55 6.95 6.34 -3.03
N GLN A 56 7.58 6.98 -2.04
CA GLN A 56 8.01 6.30 -0.82
C GLN A 56 6.82 5.78 -0.02
N VAL A 57 5.78 6.61 0.17
CA VAL A 57 4.54 6.19 0.84
C VAL A 57 3.89 5.03 0.10
N ALA A 58 3.85 5.05 -1.24
CA ALA A 58 3.34 3.95 -2.05
C ALA A 58 4.10 2.62 -1.80
N LEU A 59 5.42 2.67 -1.72
CA LEU A 59 6.25 1.50 -1.45
C LEU A 59 6.12 0.98 -0.01
N LEU A 60 5.71 1.84 0.93
CA LEU A 60 5.68 1.56 2.36
C LEU A 60 4.28 1.35 2.95
N HIS A 61 3.22 1.57 2.18
CA HIS A 61 1.85 1.73 2.70
C HIS A 61 1.36 0.57 3.57
N ASP A 62 1.74 -0.67 3.25
CA ASP A 62 1.36 -1.88 4.00
C ASP A 62 2.37 -2.27 5.09
N THR A 63 3.50 -1.57 5.21
CA THR A 63 4.58 -2.03 6.10
C THR A 63 4.17 -1.98 7.58
N LEU A 64 3.40 -0.98 8.00
CA LEU A 64 2.88 -0.92 9.38
C LEU A 64 1.73 -1.90 9.62
N GLU A 65 0.93 -2.23 8.60
CA GLU A 65 -0.23 -3.13 8.76
C GLU A 65 0.20 -4.60 8.79
N ASP A 66 1.05 -5.00 7.83
CA ASP A 66 1.28 -6.40 7.55
C ASP A 66 2.62 -6.92 8.07
N THR A 67 3.51 -6.05 8.56
CA THR A 67 4.88 -6.44 8.93
C THR A 67 5.25 -6.02 10.35
N VAL A 68 6.44 -6.40 10.82
CA VAL A 68 6.98 -5.98 12.13
C VAL A 68 7.54 -4.54 12.12
N THR A 69 7.14 -3.72 11.16
CA THR A 69 7.61 -2.32 11.06
C THR A 69 6.94 -1.47 12.13
N THR A 70 7.66 -0.50 12.66
CA THR A 70 7.15 0.40 13.71
C THR A 70 7.19 1.86 13.28
N HIS A 71 6.36 2.70 13.91
CA HIS A 71 6.36 4.15 13.66
C HIS A 71 7.75 4.79 13.90
N PRO A 72 8.47 4.52 15.00
CA PRO A 72 9.82 5.07 15.19
C PRO A 72 10.78 4.66 14.07
N GLU A 73 10.71 3.41 13.61
CA GLU A 73 11.56 2.93 12.53
C GLU A 73 11.31 3.68 11.21
N LEU A 74 10.05 3.92 10.84
CA LEU A 74 9.72 4.70 9.64
C LEU A 74 10.17 6.16 9.78
N ARG A 75 9.92 6.76 10.95
CA ARG A 75 10.31 8.14 11.22
C ARG A 75 11.82 8.35 11.13
N ASP A 76 12.61 7.43 11.69
CA ASP A 76 14.07 7.51 11.68
C ASP A 76 14.67 7.30 10.28
N LYS A 77 14.06 6.43 9.47
CA LYS A 77 14.59 6.07 8.14
C LYS A 77 14.11 6.97 7.01
N PHE A 78 12.87 7.45 7.08
CA PHE A 78 12.18 8.14 5.99
C PHE A 78 11.63 9.52 6.38
N GLY A 79 11.73 9.88 7.66
CA GLY A 79 11.28 11.16 8.18
C GLY A 79 9.82 11.13 8.68
N PRO A 80 9.44 12.13 9.48
CA PRO A 80 8.13 12.18 10.13
C PRO A 80 6.98 12.31 9.14
N LYS A 81 7.20 12.92 7.97
CA LYS A 81 6.12 13.14 7.00
C LYS A 81 5.72 11.87 6.26
N VAL A 82 6.69 11.06 5.84
CA VAL A 82 6.42 9.73 5.25
C VAL A 82 5.72 8.85 6.27
N GLU A 83 6.20 8.82 7.52
CA GLU A 83 5.60 8.04 8.59
C GLU A 83 4.13 8.44 8.86
N GLU A 84 3.84 9.75 8.97
CA GLU A 84 2.46 10.26 9.13
C GLU A 84 1.55 9.80 7.98
N LEU A 85 2.03 9.89 6.74
CA LEU A 85 1.26 9.51 5.56
C LEU A 85 1.02 8.00 5.49
N VAL A 86 2.03 7.18 5.78
CA VAL A 86 1.88 5.72 5.86
C VAL A 86 0.91 5.35 6.99
N SER A 87 1.07 5.93 8.17
CA SER A 87 0.14 5.71 9.30
C SER A 87 -1.30 6.06 8.95
N SER A 88 -1.54 7.07 8.11
CA SER A 88 -2.90 7.45 7.70
C SER A 88 -3.56 6.46 6.73
N LEU A 89 -2.77 5.55 6.15
CA LEU A 89 -3.21 4.50 5.24
C LEU A 89 -3.35 3.13 5.92
N THR A 90 -2.73 2.95 7.08
CA THR A 90 -2.76 1.72 7.87
C THR A 90 -4.10 1.55 8.58
N ASP A 91 -4.73 0.39 8.40
CA ASP A 91 -5.94 0.06 9.13
C ASP A 91 -5.66 -0.31 10.59
N ASN A 92 -6.65 -0.10 11.46
CA ASN A 92 -6.65 -0.67 12.80
C ASN A 92 -7.10 -2.13 12.76
N ASP A 93 -6.15 -3.06 12.91
CA ASP A 93 -6.35 -4.51 12.87
C ASP A 93 -7.27 -5.06 13.98
N GLN A 94 -7.47 -4.31 15.07
CA GLN A 94 -8.38 -4.66 16.17
C GLN A 94 -9.86 -4.53 15.77
N LEU A 95 -10.15 -3.85 14.65
CA LEU A 95 -11.51 -3.66 14.17
C LEU A 95 -11.96 -4.82 13.28
N LYS A 96 -13.25 -5.18 13.40
CA LYS A 96 -13.88 -6.15 12.49
C LYS A 96 -13.76 -5.66 11.03
N PRO A 97 -13.65 -6.57 10.04
CA PRO A 97 -13.47 -6.19 8.64
C PRO A 97 -14.52 -5.21 8.11
N THR A 98 -15.80 -5.38 8.47
CA THR A 98 -16.88 -4.47 8.08
C THR A 98 -16.69 -3.07 8.67
N THR A 99 -16.25 -2.98 9.93
CA THR A 99 -15.96 -1.73 10.61
C THR A 99 -14.76 -1.02 9.99
N ARG A 100 -13.70 -1.75 9.61
CA ARG A 100 -12.55 -1.22 8.87
C ARG A 100 -12.97 -0.59 7.54
N LYS A 101 -13.74 -1.33 6.74
CA LYS A 101 -14.29 -0.83 5.46
C LYS A 101 -15.08 0.47 5.62
N LEU A 102 -15.91 0.57 6.65
CA LEU A 102 -16.68 1.79 6.95
C LEU A 102 -15.76 2.95 7.41
N ALA A 103 -14.74 2.66 8.20
CA ALA A 103 -13.77 3.67 8.63
C ALA A 103 -13.01 4.26 7.43
N GLN A 104 -12.55 3.43 6.50
CA GLN A 104 -11.87 3.87 5.27
C GLN A 104 -12.74 4.83 4.44
N LEU A 105 -14.04 4.54 4.30
CA LEU A 105 -14.99 5.40 3.59
C LEU A 105 -15.20 6.75 4.30
N ARG A 106 -15.27 6.75 5.63
CA ARG A 106 -15.45 7.98 6.44
C ARG A 106 -14.23 8.89 6.38
N THR A 107 -13.03 8.33 6.47
CA THR A 107 -11.77 9.08 6.41
C THR A 107 -11.32 9.36 4.99
N ALA A 108 -12.05 8.87 3.98
CA ALA A 108 -11.70 8.98 2.58
C ALA A 108 -11.36 10.43 2.16
N LYS A 109 -12.27 11.34 2.53
CA LYS A 109 -12.24 12.74 2.15
C LYS A 109 -11.23 13.56 2.96
N SER A 110 -10.89 13.16 4.17
CA SER A 110 -9.98 13.90 5.06
C SER A 110 -8.51 13.59 4.84
N LEU A 111 -8.16 12.53 4.10
CA LEU A 111 -6.76 12.21 3.85
C LEU A 111 -6.02 13.31 3.06
N HIS A 112 -4.73 13.43 3.37
CA HIS A 112 -3.80 14.21 2.58
C HIS A 112 -3.79 13.75 1.12
N LEU A 113 -3.56 14.67 0.17
CA LEU A 113 -3.63 14.36 -1.27
C LEU A 113 -2.71 13.20 -1.65
N LYS A 114 -1.47 13.18 -1.15
CA LYS A 114 -0.50 12.09 -1.40
C LYS A 114 -1.04 10.72 -0.95
N ALA A 115 -1.62 10.65 0.25
CA ALA A 115 -2.22 9.41 0.76
C ALA A 115 -3.47 9.00 -0.06
N LYS A 116 -4.29 9.97 -0.50
CA LYS A 116 -5.42 9.68 -1.40
C LYS A 116 -4.96 9.04 -2.71
N LEU A 117 -3.91 9.59 -3.34
CA LEU A 117 -3.34 9.04 -4.57
C LEU A 117 -2.86 7.60 -4.37
N VAL A 118 -2.12 7.35 -3.30
CA VAL A 118 -1.65 6.01 -2.94
C VAL A 118 -2.81 5.04 -2.73
N ARG A 119 -3.86 5.44 -1.99
CA ARG A 119 -5.03 4.60 -1.77
C ARG A 119 -5.80 4.28 -3.06
N ILE A 120 -5.91 5.25 -3.98
CA ILE A 120 -6.55 5.01 -5.27
C ILE A 120 -5.73 3.98 -6.07
N ALA A 121 -4.40 4.14 -6.12
CA ALA A 121 -3.52 3.21 -6.82
C ALA A 121 -3.52 1.80 -6.19
N ASP A 122 -3.55 1.70 -4.86
CA ASP A 122 -3.74 0.45 -4.11
C ASP A 122 -5.05 -0.25 -4.52
N LYS A 123 -6.17 0.46 -4.44
CA LYS A 123 -7.49 -0.08 -4.78
C LYS A 123 -7.55 -0.52 -6.24
N LEU A 124 -7.00 0.28 -7.15
CA LEU A 124 -6.91 -0.05 -8.57
C LEU A 124 -6.11 -1.35 -8.79
N HIS A 125 -4.94 -1.47 -8.17
CA HIS A 125 -4.13 -2.68 -8.30
C HIS A 125 -4.84 -3.92 -7.74
N ASN A 126 -5.49 -3.80 -6.59
CA ASN A 126 -6.23 -4.91 -5.98
C ASN A 126 -7.44 -5.35 -6.81
N VAL A 127 -8.20 -4.41 -7.37
CA VAL A 127 -9.32 -4.71 -8.28
C VAL A 127 -8.82 -5.43 -9.53
N TRP A 128 -7.73 -4.94 -10.13
CA TRP A 128 -7.13 -5.55 -11.30
C TRP A 128 -6.65 -6.98 -11.00
N ASP A 129 -5.97 -7.19 -9.88
CA ASP A 129 -5.45 -8.49 -9.46
C ASP A 129 -6.59 -9.51 -9.23
N ILE A 130 -7.67 -9.09 -8.57
CA ILE A 130 -8.86 -9.92 -8.35
C ILE A 130 -9.54 -10.27 -9.68
N LYS A 131 -9.74 -9.31 -10.59
CA LYS A 131 -10.38 -9.59 -11.89
C LYS A 131 -9.51 -10.45 -12.81
N SER A 132 -8.18 -10.33 -12.73
CA SER A 132 -7.27 -11.03 -13.65
C SER A 132 -6.94 -12.44 -13.20
N HIS A 133 -6.77 -12.65 -11.89
CA HIS A 133 -6.25 -13.91 -11.35
C HIS A 133 -7.26 -14.63 -10.43
N GLY A 134 -8.29 -13.93 -9.96
CA GLY A 134 -9.17 -14.42 -8.91
C GLY A 134 -8.44 -14.61 -7.58
N ILE A 135 -9.19 -15.04 -6.56
CA ILE A 135 -8.62 -15.45 -5.27
C ILE A 135 -9.12 -16.86 -4.96
N PRO A 136 -8.24 -17.86 -4.72
CA PRO A 136 -8.66 -19.19 -4.32
C PRO A 136 -9.59 -19.16 -3.11
N GLY A 137 -10.74 -19.84 -3.23
CA GLY A 137 -11.77 -19.91 -2.20
C GLY A 137 -12.70 -18.69 -2.10
N TRP A 138 -12.57 -17.69 -2.97
CA TRP A 138 -13.57 -16.62 -3.07
C TRP A 138 -14.61 -16.96 -4.14
N SER A 139 -15.89 -16.91 -3.78
CA SER A 139 -16.98 -16.93 -4.76
C SER A 139 -16.97 -15.65 -5.62
N GLU A 140 -17.57 -15.72 -6.82
CA GLU A 140 -17.76 -14.55 -7.69
C GLU A 140 -18.48 -13.41 -6.95
N GLU A 141 -19.56 -13.74 -6.23
CA GLU A 141 -20.30 -12.77 -5.41
C GLU A 141 -19.39 -12.04 -4.39
N ARG A 142 -18.44 -12.76 -3.79
CA ARG A 142 -17.49 -12.16 -2.85
C ARG A 142 -16.50 -11.23 -3.56
N GLN A 143 -16.05 -11.60 -4.76
CA GLN A 143 -15.17 -10.76 -5.58
C GLN A 143 -15.90 -9.48 -5.99
N ASP A 144 -17.14 -9.57 -6.47
CA ASP A 144 -17.93 -8.41 -6.86
C ASP A 144 -18.27 -7.51 -5.67
N LYS A 145 -18.55 -8.07 -4.49
CA LYS A 145 -18.71 -7.29 -3.24
C LYS A 145 -17.44 -6.54 -2.85
N TYR A 146 -16.26 -7.09 -3.15
CA TYR A 146 -15.00 -6.37 -2.91
C TYR A 146 -14.87 -5.21 -3.89
N ILE A 147 -15.11 -5.45 -5.17
CA ILE A 147 -14.96 -4.46 -6.23
C ILE A 147 -15.96 -3.31 -6.08
N ALA A 148 -17.21 -3.59 -5.69
CA ALA A 148 -18.22 -2.56 -5.45
C ALA A 148 -17.92 -1.70 -4.22
N TRP A 149 -17.12 -2.21 -3.27
CA TRP A 149 -16.68 -1.45 -2.10
C TRP A 149 -15.44 -0.60 -2.36
N ALA A 150 -14.53 -1.12 -3.20
CA ALA A 150 -13.24 -0.51 -3.48
C ALA A 150 -13.39 0.81 -4.25
#